data_AF-A0A3D5R8P1-F1
#
_entry.id   AF-A0A3D5R8P1-F1
#
_cell.length_a   1.000
_cell.length_b   1.000
_cell.length_c   1.000
_cell.angle_alpha   90.00
_cell.angle_beta   90.00
_cell.angle_gamma   90.00
#
_symmetry.space_group_name_H-M   'P 1'
#
loop_
_entity.id
_entity.type
_entity.pdbx_description
1 polymer ?
#
loop_
_entity_poly.entity_id
_entity_poly.type
_entity_poly.pdbx_seq_one_letter_code
_entity_poly.pdbx_strand_id
1 'polypeptide(L)'
;TFFNITLPLTFPGIFSSIILVFIPSLGIYTVTDMLGGGKVLYIGNIIKNQFGAIRNWPLGAALSVLLMVITGLLIFLYTRFASIDEMEVV
;
A
#
# COMPACT_ATOMS: atom_id res chain seq x y z
N THR A 1 12.42 -29.74 -13.51
CA THR A 1 11.10 -30.02 -12.88
C THR A 1 10.45 -28.77 -12.31
N PHE A 2 11.08 -28.02 -11.41
CA PHE A 2 10.47 -26.86 -10.75
C PHE A 2 10.07 -25.70 -11.69
N PHE A 3 10.99 -25.17 -12.50
CA PHE A 3 10.74 -24.02 -13.36
C PHE A 3 9.74 -24.25 -14.51
N ASN A 4 9.58 -25.50 -14.96
CA ASN A 4 8.73 -25.83 -16.12
C ASN A 4 7.34 -26.33 -15.72
N ILE A 5 7.13 -26.72 -14.47
CA ILE A 5 5.89 -27.37 -14.02
C ILE A 5 5.35 -26.63 -12.80
N THR A 6 6.12 -26.59 -11.71
CA THR A 6 5.67 -25.97 -10.46
C THR A 6 5.48 -24.46 -10.59
N LEU A 7 6.47 -23.75 -11.17
CA LEU A 7 6.43 -22.30 -11.31
C LEU A 7 5.25 -21.77 -12.15
N PRO A 8 4.95 -22.31 -13.36
CA PRO A 8 3.81 -21.84 -14.14
C PRO A 8 2.46 -22.18 -13.50
N LEU A 9 2.35 -23.32 -12.81
CA LEU A 9 1.11 -23.70 -12.10
C LEU A 9 0.82 -22.83 -10.87
N THR A 10 1.85 -22.34 -10.16
CA THR A 10 1.66 -21.42 -9.03
C THR A 10 1.67 -19.94 -9.43
N PHE A 11 1.99 -19.61 -10.69
CA PHE A 11 2.06 -18.24 -11.20
C PHE A 11 0.81 -17.38 -10.93
N PRO A 12 -0.44 -17.85 -11.16
CA PRO A 12 -1.64 -17.07 -10.83
C PRO A 12 -1.76 -16.80 -9.32
N GLY A 13 -1.39 -17.76 -8.46
CA GLY A 13 -1.37 -17.58 -7.01
C GLY A 13 -0.29 -16.61 -6.52
N ILE A 14 0.89 -16.63 -7.15
CA ILE A 14 1.98 -15.67 -6.88
C ILE A 14 1.53 -14.27 -7.26
N PHE A 15 0.89 -14.11 -8.43
CA PHE A 15 0.40 -12.82 -8.89
C PHE A 15 -0.64 -12.22 -7.95
N SER A 16 -1.62 -13.03 -7.52
CA SER A 16 -2.62 -12.63 -6.54
C SER A 16 -2.00 -12.24 -5.17
N SER A 17 -0.98 -12.98 -4.73
CA SER A 17 -0.28 -12.70 -3.46
C SER A 17 0.57 -11.43 -3.51
N ILE A 18 1.23 -11.15 -4.64
CA ILE A 18 1.99 -9.90 -4.83
C ILE A 18 1.06 -8.70 -4.67
N ILE A 19 -0.12 -8.76 -5.28
CA ILE A 19 -1.13 -7.70 -5.20
C ILE A 19 -1.67 -7.58 -3.75
N LEU A 20 -1.95 -8.71 -3.09
CA LEU A 20 -2.46 -8.76 -1.72
C LEU A 20 -1.51 -8.12 -0.69
N VAL A 21 -0.19 -8.27 -0.88
CA VAL A 21 0.82 -7.72 0.03
C VAL A 21 1.20 -6.27 -0.32
N PHE A 22 1.13 -5.90 -1.60
CA PHE A 22 1.47 -4.54 -2.04
C PHE A 22 0.60 -3.47 -1.36
N ILE A 23 -0.67 -3.76 -1.12
CA ILE A 23 -1.63 -2.82 -0.52
C ILE A 23 -1.31 -2.48 0.94
N PRO A 24 -1.23 -3.44 1.88
CA PRO A 24 -0.87 -3.14 3.27
C PRO A 24 0.54 -2.56 3.37
N SER A 25 1.45 -2.86 2.43
CA SER A 25 2.80 -2.29 2.42
C SER A 25 2.81 -0.76 2.29
N LEU A 26 1.86 -0.18 1.56
CA LEU A 26 1.72 1.27 1.41
C LEU A 26 1.21 1.95 2.69
N GLY A 27 0.53 1.19 3.56
CA GLY A 27 0.01 1.67 4.84
C GLY A 27 1.01 1.58 5.99
N ILE A 28 2.15 0.92 5.81
CA ILE A 28 3.17 0.74 6.84
C ILE A 28 4.08 1.99 6.91
N TYR A 29 3.61 3.02 7.61
CA TYR A 29 4.43 4.21 7.94
C TYR A 29 4.82 4.25 9.43
N THR A 30 3.99 3.70 10.31
CA THR A 30 4.26 3.68 11.76
C THR A 30 5.45 2.78 12.11
N VAL A 31 5.52 1.61 11.49
CA VAL A 31 6.61 0.65 11.73
C VAL A 31 7.94 1.19 11.20
N THR A 32 7.92 1.90 10.07
CA THR A 32 9.13 2.48 9.49
C THR A 32 9.62 3.71 10.24
N ASP A 33 8.76 4.47 10.91
CA ASP A 33 9.18 5.55 11.81
C ASP A 33 9.97 4.99 13.01
N MET A 34 9.50 3.87 13.57
CA MET A 34 10.15 3.18 14.69
C MET A 34 11.45 2.50 14.28
N LEU A 35 11.49 1.80 13.14
CA LEU A 35 12.68 1.09 12.65
C LEU A 35 13.72 2.01 11.98
N GLY A 36 13.27 3.07 11.31
CA GLY A 36 14.11 4.00 10.55
C GLY A 36 14.61 5.21 11.35
N GLY A 37 14.14 5.38 12.59
CA GLY A 37 14.57 6.44 13.50
C GLY A 37 14.40 7.85 12.92
N GLY A 38 13.36 8.06 12.10
CA GLY A 38 13.09 9.34 11.43
C GLY A 38 14.07 9.74 10.31
N LYS A 39 15.04 8.89 9.94
CA LYS A 39 16.03 9.19 8.87
C LYS A 39 15.47 9.00 7.46
N VAL A 40 14.42 8.19 7.31
CA VAL A 40 13.70 8.00 6.05
C VAL A 40 12.35 8.69 6.15
N LEU A 41 12.18 9.75 5.36
CA LEU A 41 10.95 10.53 5.31
C LEU A 41 9.91 9.79 4.47
N TYR A 42 8.97 9.14 5.15
CA TYR A 42 7.75 8.61 4.53
C TYR A 42 6.66 9.67 4.49
N ILE A 43 5.71 9.53 3.57
CA ILE A 43 4.58 10.46 3.43
C ILE A 43 3.78 10.62 4.74
N GLY A 44 3.64 9.55 5.53
CA GLY A 44 3.01 9.59 6.85
C GLY A 44 3.81 10.41 7.88
N ASN A 45 5.13 10.36 7.82
CA ASN A 45 6.01 11.16 8.69
C ASN A 45 5.89 12.65 8.36
N ILE A 46 5.76 12.99 7.08
CA ILE A 46 5.55 14.37 6.63
C ILE A 46 4.23 14.91 7.20
N ILE A 47 3.12 14.16 7.04
CA ILE A 47 1.80 14.55 7.55
C ILE A 47 1.85 14.77 9.08
N LYS A 48 2.40 13.82 9.83
CA LYS A 48 2.59 13.92 11.28
C LYS A 48 3.37 15.18 11.66
N ASN A 49 4.44 15.49 10.93
CA ASN A 49 5.27 16.66 11.18
C ASN A 49 4.53 17.99 10.92
N GLN A 50 3.63 18.01 9.93
CA GLN A 50 2.78 19.18 9.66
C GLN A 50 1.83 19.50 10.80
N PHE A 51 1.25 18.49 11.46
CA PHE A 51 0.41 18.69 12.64
C PHE A 51 1.21 18.98 13.92
N GLY A 52 2.36 18.30 14.08
CA GLY A 52 3.21 18.38 15.26
C GLY A 52 4.16 19.59 15.26
N ALA A 53 5.33 19.46 14.64
CA ALA A 53 6.41 20.44 14.80
C ALA A 53 6.18 21.73 14.00
N ILE A 54 5.61 21.61 12.79
CA ILE A 54 5.38 22.76 11.89
C ILE A 54 4.07 23.47 12.24
N ARG A 55 3.16 22.80 12.97
CA ARG A 55 1.86 23.32 13.40
C ARG A 55 1.06 23.97 12.26
N ASN A 56 1.20 23.45 11.05
CA ASN A 56 0.43 23.86 9.89
C ASN A 56 -0.70 22.85 9.67
N TRP A 57 -1.77 23.05 10.44
CA TRP A 57 -2.95 22.18 10.46
C TRP A 57 -3.70 22.17 9.12
N PRO A 58 -3.85 23.30 8.39
CA PRO A 58 -4.46 23.29 7.07
C PRO A 58 -3.71 22.43 6.05
N LEU A 59 -2.38 22.55 6.00
CA LEU A 59 -1.55 21.79 5.07
C LEU A 59 -1.50 20.31 5.47
N GLY A 60 -1.42 20.01 6.78
CA GLY A 60 -1.54 18.65 7.30
C GLY A 60 -2.85 17.99 6.89
N ALA A 61 -3.98 18.70 7.03
CA ALA A 61 -5.29 18.20 6.63
C ALA A 61 -5.40 17.95 5.12
N ALA A 62 -4.88 18.87 4.29
CA ALA A 62 -4.85 18.70 2.84
C ALA A 62 -4.05 17.45 2.41
N LEU A 63 -2.88 17.23 3.01
CA LEU A 63 -2.07 16.04 2.75
C LEU A 63 -2.74 14.74 3.25
N SER A 64 -3.40 14.77 4.40
CA SER A 64 -4.17 13.62 4.90
C SER A 64 -5.31 13.24 3.97
N VAL A 65 -6.08 14.22 3.50
CA VAL A 65 -7.19 13.97 2.54
C VAL A 65 -6.65 13.47 1.21
N LEU A 66 -5.57 14.06 0.70
CA LEU A 66 -4.93 13.60 -0.53
C LEU A 66 -4.44 12.15 -0.41
N LEU A 67 -3.79 11.80 0.71
CA LEU A 67 -3.37 10.44 0.99
C LEU A 67 -4.58 9.49 1.04
N MET A 68 -5.67 9.89 1.70
CA MET A 68 -6.90 9.11 1.79
C MET A 68 -7.50 8.84 0.40
N VAL A 69 -7.53 9.84 -0.49
CA VAL A 69 -8.01 9.67 -1.87
C VAL A 69 -7.11 8.72 -2.65
N ILE A 70 -5.79 8.87 -2.56
CA ILE A 70 -4.84 7.98 -3.25
C ILE A 70 -4.99 6.54 -2.75
N THR A 71 -5.03 6.33 -1.44
CA THR A 71 -5.23 4.99 -0.86
C THR A 71 -6.59 4.41 -1.25
N GLY A 72 -7.66 5.21 -1.22
CA GLY A 72 -8.99 4.79 -1.67
C GLY A 72 -9.01 4.42 -3.15
N LEU A 73 -8.32 5.17 -4.01
CA LEU A 73 -8.20 4.89 -5.43
C LEU A 73 -7.40 3.60 -5.69
N LEU A 74 -6.31 3.37 -4.93
CA LEU A 74 -5.54 2.14 -5.01
C LEU A 74 -6.35 0.92 -4.55
N ILE A 75 -7.15 1.04 -3.48
CA ILE A 75 -8.07 -0.01 -3.04
C ILE A 75 -9.17 -0.25 -4.09
N PHE A 76 -9.68 0.81 -4.71
CA PHE A 76 -10.66 0.71 -5.78
C PHE A 76 -10.10 0.00 -7.02
N LEU A 77 -8.89 0.38 -7.46
CA LEU A 77 -8.20 -0.33 -8.55
C LEU A 77 -7.92 -1.78 -8.16
N TYR A 78 -7.47 -2.03 -6.93
CA TYR A 78 -7.26 -3.38 -6.43
C TYR A 78 -8.53 -4.21 -6.53
N THR A 79 -9.64 -3.77 -5.94
CA THR A 79 -10.90 -4.52 -6.00
C THR A 79 -11.36 -4.72 -7.44
N ARG A 80 -11.14 -3.73 -8.32
CA ARG A 80 -11.51 -3.86 -9.74
C ARG A 80 -10.67 -4.88 -10.51
N PHE A 81 -9.36 -4.95 -10.28
CA PHE A 81 -8.46 -5.90 -10.95
C PHE A 81 -8.45 -7.28 -10.28
N ALA A 82 -8.58 -7.34 -8.96
CA ALA A 82 -8.63 -8.58 -8.19
C ALA A 82 -9.96 -9.35 -8.37
N SER A 83 -11.10 -8.65 -8.54
CA SER A 83 -12.39 -9.30 -8.80
C SER A 83 -12.53 -9.95 -10.18
N ILE A 84 -11.51 -9.89 -11.05
CA ILE A 84 -11.59 -10.49 -12.40
C ILE A 84 -11.03 -11.93 -12.39
N ASP A 85 -10.10 -12.27 -11.51
CA ASP A 85 -9.49 -13.61 -11.48
C ASP A 85 -10.21 -14.60 -10.53
N GLU A 86 -10.90 -14.13 -9.49
CA GLU A 86 -11.58 -15.03 -8.53
C GLU A 86 -12.94 -15.54 -9.03
N MET A 87 -13.53 -14.93 -10.06
CA MET A 87 -14.81 -15.38 -10.62
C MET A 87 -14.69 -16.44 -11.72
N GLU A 88 -13.48 -16.81 -12.16
CA GLU A 88 -13.28 -17.89 -13.15
C GLU A 88 -13.19 -19.29 -12.50
N VAL A 89 -13.12 -19.38 -11.17
CA VAL A 89 -12.86 -20.65 -10.46
C VAL A 89 -13.88 -21.04 -9.37
N VAL A 90 -15.09 -20.46 -9.40
CA VAL A 90 -16.23 -20.96 -8.60
C VAL A 90 -17.24 -21.67 -9.48
#